data_AF-A0A3N5NEL8-F1
#
_entry.id   AF-A0A3N5NEL8-F1
#
_cell.length_a   1.000
_cell.length_b   1.000
_cell.length_c   1.000
_cell.angle_alpha   90.00
_cell.angle_beta   90.00
_cell.angle_gamma   90.00
#
_symmetry.space_group_name_H-M   'P 1'
#
loop_
_entity.id
_entity.type
_entity.pdbx_description
1 polymer ?
#
loop_
_entity_poly.entity_id
_entity_poly.type
_entity_poly.pdbx_seq_one_letter_code
_entity_poly.pdbx_strand_id
1 'polypeptide(L)'
;MRQAILPHPLLSAVLALVWVLISNSVSIATVLTGIVVGIVIAKLTSRYWPERPRLKYPLLIVEYLGVVLYDIVVSNVQVAYLVFFRRAASLRSQFVTIPLELR
;
A
#
# COMPACT_ATOMS: atom_id res chain seq x y z
N MET A 1 0.73 -31.52 0.63
CA MET A 1 0.08 -30.24 0.98
C MET A 1 0.82 -29.61 2.15
N ARG A 2 1.82 -28.76 1.90
CA ARG A 2 2.51 -28.05 3.00
C ARG A 2 1.62 -26.90 3.45
N GLN A 3 0.83 -27.13 4.50
CA GLN A 3 0.15 -26.06 5.22
C GLN A 3 1.25 -25.19 5.83
N ALA A 4 1.63 -24.13 5.12
CA ALA A 4 2.56 -23.15 5.66
C ALA A 4 1.93 -22.57 6.93
N ILE A 5 2.58 -22.79 8.06
CA ILE A 5 2.11 -22.40 9.41
C ILE A 5 1.90 -20.87 9.51
N LEU A 6 2.41 -20.10 8.55
CA LEU A 6 2.06 -18.71 8.29
C LEU A 6 1.46 -18.57 6.87
N PRO A 7 0.14 -18.31 6.72
CA PRO A 7 -0.48 -18.14 5.40
C PRO A 7 0.09 -16.93 4.64
N HIS A 8 0.52 -15.88 5.34
CA HIS A 8 1.10 -14.67 4.76
C HIS A 8 2.21 -14.07 5.66
N PRO A 9 3.48 -14.53 5.56
CA PRO A 9 4.57 -14.04 6.42
C PRO A 9 4.83 -12.55 6.25
N LEU A 10 4.70 -12.01 5.03
CA LEU A 10 4.83 -10.58 4.77
C LEU A 10 3.70 -9.78 5.44
N LEU A 11 2.47 -10.27 5.39
CA LEU A 11 1.32 -9.59 5.98
C LEU A 11 1.42 -9.57 7.51
N SER A 12 1.82 -10.68 8.14
CA SER A 12 2.07 -10.70 9.59
C SER A 12 3.20 -9.74 9.99
N ALA A 13 4.28 -9.66 9.21
CA ALA A 13 5.37 -8.72 9.46
C ALA A 13 4.94 -7.25 9.31
N VAL A 14 4.19 -6.94 8.26
CA VAL A 14 3.62 -5.60 8.04
C VAL A 14 2.66 -5.21 9.16
N LEU A 15 1.78 -6.13 9.59
CA LEU A 15 0.86 -5.87 10.69
C LEU A 15 1.58 -5.67 12.02
N ALA A 16 2.62 -6.46 12.31
CA ALA A 16 3.44 -6.27 13.51
C ALA A 16 4.19 -4.92 13.47
N LEU A 17 4.71 -4.53 12.31
CA LEU A 17 5.35 -3.23 12.12
C LEU A 17 4.36 -2.09 12.34
N VAL A 18 3.18 -2.16 11.71
CA VAL A 18 2.11 -1.16 11.87
C VAL A 18 1.68 -1.06 13.33
N TRP A 19 1.56 -2.18 14.04
CA TRP A 19 1.23 -2.19 15.46
C TRP A 19 2.26 -1.41 16.30
N VAL A 20 3.56 -1.65 16.07
CA VAL A 20 4.62 -0.92 16.78
C VAL A 20 4.61 0.57 16.42
N LEU A 21 4.40 0.92 15.14
CA LEU A 21 4.30 2.31 14.69
C LEU A 21 3.11 3.04 15.34
N ILE A 22 1.96 2.38 15.44
CA ILE A 22 0.77 2.93 16.11
C ILE A 22 1.01 3.10 17.62
N SER A 23 1.73 2.16 18.25
CA SER A 23 2.03 2.22 19.68
C SER A 23 2.99 3.36 20.06
N ASN A 24 3.65 3.99 19.08
CA ASN A 24 4.61 5.10 19.24
C ASN A 24 5.70 4.86 20.32
N SER A 25 5.96 3.59 20.66
CA SER A 25 6.88 3.16 21.70
C SER A 25 7.42 1.78 21.36
N VAL A 26 8.75 1.70 21.24
CA VAL A 26 9.45 0.46 20.94
C VAL A 26 9.87 -0.19 22.25
N SER A 27 9.09 -1.15 22.71
CA SER A 27 9.37 -1.97 23.89
C SER A 27 9.27 -3.44 23.51
N ILE A 28 9.90 -4.32 24.29
CA ILE A 28 9.80 -5.77 24.09
C ILE A 28 8.32 -6.22 24.13
N ALA A 29 7.51 -5.63 25.02
CA ALA A 29 6.09 -5.91 25.12
C ALA A 29 5.30 -5.50 23.86
N THR A 30 5.58 -4.31 23.29
CA THR A 30 4.87 -3.83 22.08
C THR A 30 5.24 -4.63 20.84
N VAL A 31 6.50 -5.07 20.74
CA VAL A 31 6.94 -5.95 19.65
C VAL A 31 6.32 -7.34 19.77
N LEU A 32 6.35 -7.96 20.96
CA LEU A 32 5.75 -9.29 21.18
C LEU A 32 4.25 -9.29 20.93
N THR A 33 3.53 -8.29 21.44
CA THR A 33 2.09 -8.14 21.19
C THR A 33 1.80 -7.92 19.71
N GLY A 34 2.61 -7.10 19.01
CA GLY A 34 2.48 -6.89 17.56
C GLY A 34 2.66 -8.17 16.74
N ILE A 35 3.62 -9.03 17.10
CA ILE A 35 3.81 -10.33 16.43
C ILE A 35 2.60 -11.23 16.63
N VAL A 36 2.10 -11.36 17.87
CA VAL A 36 0.93 -12.19 18.19
C VAL A 36 -0.29 -11.69 17.42
N VAL A 37 -0.56 -10.39 17.48
CA VAL A 37 -1.68 -9.75 16.77
C VAL A 37 -1.54 -9.93 15.25
N GLY A 38 -0.36 -9.70 14.69
CA GLY A 38 -0.09 -9.84 13.26
C GLY A 38 -0.27 -11.28 12.74
N ILE A 39 0.06 -12.29 13.55
CA ILE A 39 -0.17 -13.70 13.19
C ILE A 39 -1.67 -14.04 13.28
N VAL A 40 -2.34 -13.62 14.36
CA VAL A 40 -3.76 -13.90 14.57
C VAL A 40 -4.60 -13.28 13.45
N ILE A 41 -4.38 -12.00 13.15
CA ILE A 41 -5.10 -11.29 12.08
C ILE A 41 -4.80 -11.93 10.72
N ALA A 42 -3.53 -12.20 10.40
CA ALA A 42 -3.18 -12.83 9.13
C ALA A 42 -3.86 -14.20 8.93
N LYS A 43 -4.02 -14.98 10.01
CA LYS A 43 -4.70 -16.27 9.98
C LYS A 43 -6.22 -16.14 9.81
N LEU A 44 -6.84 -15.14 10.43
CA LEU A 44 -8.27 -14.88 10.27
C LEU A 44 -8.57 -14.35 8.85
N THR A 45 -7.74 -13.44 8.35
CA THR A 45 -7.94 -12.78 7.06
C THR A 45 -7.48 -13.61 5.87
N SER A 46 -6.72 -14.69 6.07
CA SER A 46 -6.17 -15.49 4.95
C SER A 46 -7.22 -16.08 4.02
N ARG A 47 -8.46 -16.27 4.49
CA ARG A 47 -9.57 -16.77 3.65
C ARG A 47 -10.07 -15.73 2.65
N TYR A 48 -9.85 -14.44 2.91
CA TYR A 48 -10.26 -13.34 2.04
C TYR A 48 -9.23 -13.03 0.94
N TRP A 49 -8.04 -13.65 0.97
CA TRP A 49 -6.95 -13.41 0.01
C TRP A 49 -6.62 -14.69 -0.79
N PRO A 50 -7.43 -15.03 -1.82
CA PRO A 50 -7.19 -16.20 -2.67
C PRO A 50 -5.91 -16.06 -3.51
N GLU A 51 -5.52 -14.84 -3.89
CA GLU A 51 -4.31 -14.56 -4.67
C GLU A 51 -3.17 -14.12 -3.75
N ARG A 52 -2.11 -14.93 -3.71
CA ARG A 52 -0.91 -14.62 -2.93
C ARG A 52 0.02 -13.73 -3.77
N PRO A 53 0.25 -12.47 -3.40
CA PRO A 53 1.23 -11.65 -4.07
C PRO A 53 2.62 -12.28 -3.90
N ARG A 54 3.23 -12.68 -5.01
CA ARG A 54 4.61 -13.16 -5.04
C ARG A 54 5.53 -11.97 -5.23
N LEU A 55 6.25 -11.56 -4.17
CA LEU A 55 7.33 -10.57 -4.28
C LEU A 55 8.49 -11.19 -5.07
N LYS A 56 8.45 -11.05 -6.40
CA LYS A 56 9.52 -11.55 -7.27
C LYS A 56 10.69 -10.56 -7.34
N TYR A 57 10.41 -9.26 -7.23
CA TYR A 57 11.40 -8.20 -7.41
C TYR A 57 11.17 -7.03 -6.43
N PRO A 58 11.68 -7.13 -5.19
CA PRO A 58 11.47 -6.09 -4.17
C PRO A 58 12.07 -4.73 -4.55
N LEU A 59 13.18 -4.72 -5.28
CA LEU A 59 13.83 -3.47 -5.70
C LEU A 59 12.98 -2.71 -6.73
N LEU A 60 12.33 -3.42 -7.67
CA LEU A 60 11.39 -2.81 -8.63
C LEU A 60 10.19 -2.18 -7.94
N ILE A 61 9.74 -2.72 -6.80
CA ILE A 61 8.64 -2.12 -6.03
C ILE A 61 9.07 -0.77 -5.45
N VAL A 62 10.31 -0.66 -4.96
CA VAL A 62 10.83 0.60 -4.42
C VAL A 62 11.01 1.64 -5.51
N GLU A 63 11.51 1.25 -6.68
CA GLU A 63 11.62 2.13 -7.85
C GLU A 63 10.23 2.62 -8.30
N TYR A 64 9.27 1.70 -8.42
CA TYR A 64 7.89 2.04 -8.77
C TYR A 64 7.24 2.97 -7.75
N LEU A 65 7.50 2.77 -6.46
CA LEU A 65 7.05 3.68 -5.41
C LEU A 65 7.62 5.10 -5.61
N GLY A 66 8.88 5.21 -6.02
CA GLY A 66 9.49 6.49 -6.37
C GLY A 66 8.79 7.19 -7.53
N VAL A 67 8.47 6.45 -8.60
CA VAL A 67 7.70 6.96 -9.75
C VAL A 67 6.32 7.46 -9.30
N VAL A 68 5.60 6.65 -8.53
CA VAL A 68 4.27 7.02 -8.01
C VAL A 68 4.33 8.28 -7.14
N LEU A 69 5.33 8.40 -6.26
CA LEU A 69 5.50 9.60 -5.44
C LEU A 69 5.83 10.83 -6.28
N TYR A 70 6.68 10.69 -7.29
CA TYR A 70 6.98 11.78 -8.22
C TYR A 70 5.72 12.25 -8.96
N ASP A 71 4.93 11.32 -9.51
CA ASP A 71 3.68 11.64 -10.21
C ASP A 71 2.67 12.33 -9.29
N ILE A 72 2.58 11.92 -8.02
CA ILE A 72 1.74 12.59 -7.01
C ILE A 72 2.20 14.05 -6.83
N VAL A 73 3.50 14.29 -6.65
CA VAL A 73 4.03 15.66 -6.44
C VAL A 73 3.77 16.53 -7.67
N VAL A 74 4.12 16.04 -8.87
CA VAL A 74 3.93 16.78 -10.13
C VAL A 74 2.45 17.07 -10.36
N SER A 75 1.56 16.10 -10.15
CA SER A 75 0.12 16.29 -10.32
C SER A 75 -0.43 17.36 -9.37
N ASN A 76 0.00 17.39 -8.11
CA ASN A 76 -0.44 18.42 -7.16
C ASN A 76 0.04 19.82 -7.57
N VAL A 77 1.29 19.94 -8.05
CA VAL A 77 1.82 21.21 -8.56
C VAL A 77 1.04 21.68 -9.79
N GLN A 78 0.73 20.77 -10.71
CA GLN A 78 -0.08 21.07 -11.90
C GLN A 78 -1.49 21.53 -11.50
N VAL A 79 -2.15 20.83 -10.58
CA VAL A 79 -3.48 21.21 -10.09
C VAL A 79 -3.42 22.57 -9.39
N ALA A 80 -2.43 22.80 -8.53
CA ALA A 80 -2.24 24.09 -7.89
C ALA A 80 -2.06 25.22 -8.91
N TYR A 81 -1.23 25.00 -9.94
CA TYR A 81 -1.06 25.96 -11.03
C TYR A 81 -2.37 26.25 -11.77
N LEU A 82 -3.17 25.22 -12.08
CA LEU A 82 -4.47 25.39 -12.72
C LEU A 82 -5.44 26.19 -11.83
N VAL A 83 -5.44 25.96 -10.52
CA VAL A 83 -6.29 26.70 -9.56
C VAL A 83 -5.88 28.16 -9.44
N PHE A 84 -4.57 28.46 -9.36
CA PHE A 84 -4.08 29.83 -9.16
C PHE A 84 -4.10 30.68 -10.43
N PHE A 85 -3.80 30.10 -11.59
CA PHE A 85 -3.50 30.88 -12.80
C PHE A 85 -4.50 30.71 -13.95
N ARG A 86 -5.39 29.72 -13.92
CA ARG A 86 -6.41 29.53 -14.98
C ARG A 86 -7.79 30.03 -14.53
N ARG A 87 -8.52 30.63 -15.46
CA ARG A 87 -9.95 30.92 -15.28
C ARG A 87 -10.74 29.62 -15.31
N ALA A 88 -11.69 29.46 -14.39
CA ALA A 88 -12.54 28.27 -14.29
C ALA A 88 -13.22 27.89 -15.62
N ALA A 89 -13.67 28.89 -16.41
CA ALA A 89 -14.30 28.66 -17.71
C ALA A 89 -13.38 28.06 -18.80
N SER A 90 -12.06 28.06 -18.57
CA SER A 90 -11.08 27.45 -19.49
C SER A 90 -10.83 25.96 -19.21
N LEU A 91 -11.29 25.44 -18.07
CA LEU A 91 -11.17 24.02 -17.70
C LEU A 91 -12.34 23.24 -18.33
N ARG A 92 -12.01 22.30 -19.22
CA ARG A 92 -12.99 21.43 -19.88
C ARG A 92 -13.03 20.08 -19.17
N SER A 93 -14.07 19.84 -18.39
CA SER A 93 -14.34 18.51 -17.83
C SER A 93 -14.89 17.59 -18.92
N GLN A 94 -14.26 16.43 -19.12
CA GLN A 94 -14.66 15.44 -20.10
C GLN A 94 -14.50 14.04 -19.51
N PHE A 95 -15.40 13.13 -19.86
CA PHE A 95 -15.24 11.71 -19.57
C PHE A 95 -14.36 11.08 -20.64
N VAL A 96 -13.28 10.43 -20.20
CA VAL A 96 -12.36 9.70 -21.08
C VAL A 96 -12.39 8.24 -20.67
N THR A 97 -12.78 7.36 -21.61
CA THR A 97 -12.73 5.91 -21.41
C THR A 97 -11.33 5.43 -21.72
N ILE A 98 -10.60 4.99 -20.69
CA ILE A 98 -9.27 4.39 -20.83
C ILE A 98 -9.46 2.87 -20.79
N PRO A 99 -9.23 2.13 -21.89
CA PRO A 99 -9.32 0.68 -21.88
C PRO A 99 -8.21 0.13 -20.98
N LEU A 100 -8.59 -0.58 -19.91
CA LEU A 100 -7.67 -1.22 -18.99
C LEU A 100 -7.47 -2.67 -19.42
N GLU A 101 -6.26 -3.01 -19.85
CA GLU A 101 -5.83 -4.40 -20.04
C GLU A 101 -5.12 -4.87 -18.77
N LEU A 102 -5.91 -5.17 -17.73
CA LEU A 102 -5.43 -5.80 -16.50
C LEU A 102 -5.62 -7.31 -16.64
N ARG A 103 -4.56 -8.09 -16.41
CA ARG A 103 -4.57 -9.57 -16.45
C ARG A 103 -4.30 -10.16 -15.08
#